data_AF-A0A5B9MB47-F1
#
_entry.id   AF-A0A5B9MB47-F1
#
_cell.length_a   1.000
_cell.length_b   1.000
_cell.length_c   1.000
_cell.angle_alpha   90.00
_cell.angle_beta   90.00
_cell.angle_gamma   90.00
#
_symmetry.space_group_name_H-M   'P 1'
#
loop_
_entity.id
_entity.type
_entity.pdbx_description
1 polymer ?
#
loop_
_entity_poly.entity_id
_entity_poly.type
_entity_poly.pdbx_seq_one_letter_code
_entity_poly.pdbx_strand_id
1 'polypeptide(L)'
;MFLCNQRYDCQIYVVSKSHIANQFYGYIGGEDYCLADGTIWRTSSPICRIRREQSPRAIVFRRGGQHFMAVQGMRRTVEVEAVHLPRFVLETPLNRPEKHELEELLAIPTLTKRAFAKWKIWKCIRQ
;
A
#
# COMPACT_ATOMS: atom_id res chain seq x y z
N MET A 1 -29.43 27.29 12.94
CA MET A 1 -27.95 27.25 12.83
C MET A 1 -27.52 25.97 13.55
N PHE A 2 -27.40 24.85 12.82
CA PHE A 2 -27.11 23.54 13.42
C PHE A 2 -25.59 23.30 13.39
N LEU A 3 -24.98 23.30 14.57
CA LEU A 3 -23.61 22.84 14.76
C LEU A 3 -23.61 21.31 14.60
N CYS A 4 -23.37 20.80 13.39
CA CYS A 4 -23.12 19.38 13.18
C CYS A 4 -21.70 19.06 13.67
N ASN A 5 -21.61 18.83 14.98
CA ASN A 5 -20.39 18.44 15.67
C ASN A 5 -20.24 16.91 15.57
N GLN A 6 -20.11 16.39 14.35
CA GLN A 6 -19.70 15.01 14.16
C GLN A 6 -18.17 14.99 14.10
N ARG A 7 -17.56 14.70 15.25
CA ARG A 7 -16.27 14.00 15.27
C ARG A 7 -16.50 12.67 14.55
N TYR A 8 -16.37 12.69 13.22
CA TYR A 8 -16.22 11.47 12.44
C TYR A 8 -14.92 10.85 12.91
N ASP A 9 -15.03 9.93 13.88
CA ASP A 9 -13.99 8.96 14.14
C ASP A 9 -13.59 8.40 12.78
N CYS A 10 -12.39 8.77 12.32
CA CYS A 10 -11.85 8.33 11.05
C CYS A 10 -11.50 6.85 11.19
N GLN A 11 -12.53 6.00 11.20
CA GLN A 11 -12.36 4.56 11.24
C GLN A 11 -11.58 4.16 9.99
N ILE A 12 -10.43 3.53 10.25
CA ILE A 12 -9.60 2.91 9.22
C ILE A 12 -9.91 1.43 9.27
N TYR A 13 -10.32 0.85 8.14
CA TYR A 13 -10.47 -0.59 7.98
C TYR A 13 -9.83 -1.06 6.69
N VAL A 14 -9.35 -2.30 6.69
CA VAL A 14 -8.74 -2.90 5.50
C VAL A 14 -9.84 -3.36 4.57
N VAL A 15 -9.72 -3.01 3.30
CA VAL A 15 -10.63 -3.47 2.25
C VAL A 15 -10.01 -4.65 1.50
N SER A 16 -8.71 -4.58 1.22
CA SER A 16 -7.98 -5.65 0.55
C SER A 16 -6.55 -5.73 1.09
N LYS A 17 -6.02 -6.95 1.17
CA LYS A 17 -4.64 -7.25 1.57
C LYS A 17 -4.16 -8.40 0.73
N SER A 18 -3.35 -8.09 -0.29
CA SER A 18 -2.91 -9.07 -1.30
C SER A 18 -1.59 -8.63 -1.92
N HIS A 19 -1.23 -9.18 -3.07
CA HIS A 19 -0.06 -8.77 -3.85
C HIS A 19 -0.53 -8.13 -5.15
N ILE A 20 0.23 -7.17 -5.68
CA ILE A 20 0.01 -6.69 -7.04
C ILE A 20 0.27 -7.87 -7.99
N ALA A 21 -0.70 -8.21 -8.83
CA ALA A 21 -0.60 -9.40 -9.68
C ALA A 21 0.51 -9.25 -10.74
N ASN A 22 0.70 -8.02 -11.22
CA ASN A 22 1.65 -7.68 -12.28
C ASN A 22 2.91 -7.00 -11.73
N GLN A 23 3.79 -6.61 -12.65
CA GLN A 23 4.96 -5.81 -12.31
C GLN A 23 4.55 -4.43 -11.82
N PHE A 24 5.21 -3.99 -10.75
CA PHE A 24 4.98 -2.68 -10.16
C PHE A 24 6.14 -1.75 -10.48
N TYR A 25 5.81 -0.62 -11.11
CA TYR A 25 6.77 0.43 -11.48
C TYR A 25 6.67 1.68 -10.59
N GLY A 26 5.94 1.57 -9.47
CA GLY A 26 5.51 2.70 -8.67
C GLY A 26 4.08 3.12 -8.97
N TYR A 27 3.64 4.21 -8.32
CA TYR A 27 2.32 4.79 -8.54
C TYR A 27 2.35 5.63 -9.82
N ILE A 28 1.52 5.28 -10.79
CA ILE A 28 1.35 5.99 -12.06
C ILE A 28 -0.10 6.44 -12.07
N GLY A 29 -0.33 7.76 -12.12
CA GLY A 29 -1.69 8.30 -12.08
C GLY A 29 -2.52 7.81 -13.26
N GLY A 30 -3.75 7.35 -12.98
CA GLY A 30 -4.66 6.80 -13.98
C GLY A 30 -4.43 5.34 -14.35
N GLU A 31 -3.42 4.67 -13.79
CA GLU A 31 -3.24 3.24 -14.01
C GLU A 31 -4.08 2.38 -13.06
N ASP A 32 -4.47 1.22 -13.59
CA ASP A 32 -5.21 0.18 -12.88
C ASP A 32 -4.26 -0.86 -12.29
N TYR A 33 -4.34 -1.04 -10.98
CA TYR A 33 -3.60 -2.03 -10.23
C TYR A 33 -4.50 -3.20 -9.88
N CYS A 34 -4.25 -4.33 -10.53
CA CYS A 34 -4.90 -5.59 -10.21
C CYS A 34 -4.15 -6.26 -9.05
N LEU A 35 -4.88 -6.62 -8.00
CA LEU A 35 -4.39 -7.41 -6.89
C LEU A 35 -4.72 -8.88 -7.09
N ALA A 36 -3.94 -9.78 -6.48
CA ALA A 36 -4.10 -11.23 -6.63
C ALA A 36 -5.40 -11.76 -6.01
N ASP A 37 -6.13 -10.94 -5.24
CA ASP A 37 -7.49 -11.24 -4.79
C ASP A 37 -8.56 -10.86 -5.83
N GLY A 38 -8.16 -10.40 -7.02
CA GLY A 38 -9.07 -10.00 -8.11
C GLY A 38 -9.62 -8.59 -7.97
N THR A 39 -9.25 -7.82 -6.94
CA THR A 39 -9.63 -6.41 -6.85
C THR A 39 -8.81 -5.55 -7.82
N ILE A 40 -9.44 -4.50 -8.37
CA ILE A 40 -8.79 -3.55 -9.28
C ILE A 40 -8.98 -2.12 -8.74
N TRP A 41 -7.86 -1.40 -8.63
CA TRP A 41 -7.78 -0.08 -8.04
C TRP A 41 -7.08 0.91 -8.96
N ARG A 42 -7.68 2.08 -9.18
CA ARG A 42 -7.10 3.15 -10.00
C ARG A 42 -6.55 4.27 -9.14
N THR A 43 -5.33 4.72 -9.40
CA THR A 43 -4.74 5.87 -8.69
C THR A 43 -5.24 7.19 -9.26
N SER A 44 -5.67 8.11 -8.39
CA SER A 44 -6.13 9.46 -8.78
C SER A 44 -5.02 10.52 -8.72
N SER A 45 -3.89 10.20 -8.08
CA SER A 45 -2.81 11.14 -7.73
C SER A 45 -1.52 10.95 -8.54
N PRO A 46 -0.66 11.99 -8.65
CA PRO A 46 0.46 12.01 -9.59
C PRO A 46 1.63 11.08 -9.23
N ILE A 47 2.47 10.89 -10.24
CA ILE A 47 3.44 9.80 -10.43
C ILE A 47 4.54 9.75 -9.35
N CYS A 48 4.73 8.58 -8.74
CA CYS A 48 5.91 8.22 -7.96
C CYS A 48 6.50 6.92 -8.52
N ARG A 49 7.49 7.01 -9.42
CA ARG A 49 8.19 5.85 -9.98
C ARG A 49 9.27 5.33 -9.05
N ILE A 50 9.42 4.01 -8.99
CA ILE A 50 10.51 3.32 -8.29
C ILE A 50 11.19 2.29 -9.18
N ARG A 51 12.22 1.63 -8.64
CA ARG A 51 12.78 0.43 -9.27
C ARG A 51 11.72 -0.66 -9.34
N ARG A 52 11.65 -1.33 -10.49
CA ARG A 52 10.73 -2.41 -10.79
C ARG A 52 10.75 -3.47 -9.68
N GLU A 53 9.58 -3.76 -9.13
CA GLU A 53 9.39 -4.82 -8.15
C GLU A 53 8.36 -5.83 -8.67
N GLN A 54 8.66 -7.11 -8.48
CA GLN A 54 7.79 -8.19 -8.94
C GLN A 54 6.83 -8.57 -7.82
N SER A 55 5.54 -8.40 -8.09
CA SER A 55 4.44 -8.77 -7.20
C SER A 55 4.58 -8.30 -5.74
N PRO A 56 4.81 -7.00 -5.49
CA PRO A 56 4.92 -6.50 -4.11
C PRO A 56 3.59 -6.63 -3.37
N ARG A 57 3.68 -6.76 -2.05
CA ARG A 57 2.51 -6.77 -1.16
C ARG A 57 1.83 -5.40 -1.17
N ALA A 58 0.51 -5.39 -1.27
CA ALA A 58 -0.32 -4.19 -1.25
C ALA A 58 -1.47 -4.32 -0.24
N ILE A 59 -1.77 -3.23 0.44
CA ILE A 59 -2.95 -3.09 1.29
C ILE A 59 -3.76 -1.91 0.80
N VAL A 60 -5.05 -2.15 0.59
CA VAL A 60 -6.04 -1.09 0.37
C VAL A 60 -6.88 -0.94 1.63
N PHE A 61 -6.97 0.27 2.13
CA PHE A 61 -7.75 0.60 3.32
C PHE A 61 -8.64 1.80 3.07
N ARG A 62 -9.78 1.86 3.76
CA ARG A 62 -10.70 2.99 3.71
C ARG A 62 -10.46 3.88 4.92
N ARG A 63 -10.34 5.19 4.69
CA ARG A 63 -10.18 6.21 5.72
C ARG A 63 -11.05 7.42 5.37
N GLY A 64 -11.96 7.80 6.26
CA GLY A 64 -12.80 8.99 6.04
C GLY A 64 -13.64 8.95 4.76
N GLY A 65 -14.05 7.74 4.33
CA GLY A 65 -14.83 7.55 3.11
C GLY A 65 -14.00 7.31 1.84
N GLN A 66 -12.71 7.66 1.83
CA GLN A 66 -11.80 7.50 0.69
C GLN A 66 -10.98 6.20 0.81
N HIS A 67 -10.55 5.65 -0.32
CA HIS A 67 -9.66 4.48 -0.35
C HIS A 67 -8.22 4.90 -0.58
N PHE A 68 -7.31 4.22 0.10
CA PHE A 68 -5.89 4.45 -0.02
C PHE A 68 -5.17 3.13 -0.20
N MET A 69 -4.15 3.12 -1.05
CA MET A 69 -3.28 1.97 -1.28
C MET A 69 -1.90 2.23 -0.69
N ALA A 70 -1.40 1.26 0.06
CA ALA A 70 -0.02 1.16 0.52
C ALA A 70 0.63 -0.05 -0.14
N VAL A 71 1.79 0.14 -0.77
CA VAL A 71 2.57 -0.94 -1.38
C VAL A 71 3.88 -1.08 -0.61
N GLN A 72 4.26 -2.30 -0.28
CA GLN A 72 5.52 -2.60 0.40
C GLN A 72 6.69 -2.00 -0.40
N GLY A 73 7.62 -1.34 0.30
CA GLY A 73 8.74 -0.63 -0.34
C GLY A 73 8.41 0.80 -0.77
N MET A 74 7.14 1.20 -0.78
CA MET A 74 6.72 2.58 -1.03
C MET A 74 6.57 3.36 0.28
N ARG A 75 7.20 4.54 0.34
CA ARG A 75 7.14 5.42 1.51
C ARG A 75 5.81 6.16 1.68
N ARG A 76 4.95 6.13 0.66
CA ARG A 76 3.72 6.92 0.61
C ARG A 76 2.55 6.01 0.29
N THR A 77 1.41 6.34 0.87
CA THR A 77 0.12 5.83 0.43
C THR A 77 -0.46 6.79 -0.60
N VAL A 78 -1.21 6.26 -1.55
CA VAL A 78 -1.90 7.05 -2.58
C VAL A 78 -3.39 6.82 -2.49
N GLU A 79 -4.17 7.85 -2.81
CA GLU A 79 -5.60 7.72 -2.97
C GLU A 79 -5.90 6.88 -4.22
N VAL A 80 -6.87 5.98 -4.07
CA VAL A 80 -7.32 5.09 -5.14
C VAL A 80 -8.83 5.05 -5.22
N GLU A 81 -9.32 4.71 -6.39
CA GLU A 81 -10.72 4.45 -6.68
C GLU A 81 -10.92 2.97 -6.99
N ALA A 82 -12.02 2.41 -6.49
CA ALA A 82 -12.39 1.03 -6.79
C ALA A 82 -12.90 0.95 -8.23
N VAL A 83 -12.19 0.22 -9.09
CA VAL A 83 -12.62 -0.06 -10.48
C VAL A 83 -13.41 -1.37 -10.51
N HIS A 84 -12.91 -2.40 -9.81
CA HIS A 84 -13.58 -3.68 -9.70
C HIS A 84 -13.38 -4.27 -8.31
N LEU A 85 -14.49 -4.61 -7.65
CA LEU A 85 -14.50 -5.31 -6.36
C LEU A 85 -15.33 -6.58 -6.52
N PRO A 86 -14.71 -7.77 -6.40
CA PRO A 86 -15.44 -9.02 -6.30
C PRO A 86 -16.41 -8.99 -5.11
N ARG A 87 -17.58 -9.62 -5.25
CA ARG A 87 -18.66 -9.57 -4.24
C ARG A 87 -18.19 -9.97 -2.83
N PHE A 88 -17.30 -10.95 -2.72
CA PHE A 88 -16.79 -11.43 -1.43
C PHE A 88 -15.98 -10.37 -0.66
N VAL A 89 -15.42 -9.36 -1.34
CA VAL A 89 -14.65 -8.26 -0.74
C VAL A 89 -15.58 -7.21 -0.13
N LEU A 90 -16.78 -7.04 -0.69
CA LEU A 90 -17.78 -6.09 -0.18
C LEU A 90 -18.46 -6.56 1.10
N GLU A 91 -18.56 -7.88 1.28
CA GLU A 91 -19.29 -8.51 2.38
C GLU A 91 -18.48 -8.61 3.68
N THR A 92 -17.15 -8.47 3.60
CA THR A 92 -16.28 -8.68 4.76
C THR A 92 -15.23 -7.56 4.84
N PRO A 93 -15.45 -6.49 5.62
CA PRO A 93 -14.36 -5.60 5.97
C PRO A 93 -13.29 -6.44 6.68
N LEU A 94 -12.14 -6.60 6.05
CA LEU A 94 -10.96 -7.16 6.69
C LEU A 94 -10.64 -6.23 7.85
N ASN A 95 -10.49 -6.79 9.04
CA ASN A 95 -10.37 -6.13 10.35
C ASN A 95 -9.67 -4.75 10.36
N ARG A 96 -9.93 -3.97 11.42
CA ARG A 96 -9.13 -2.77 11.70
C ARG A 96 -7.64 -3.12 11.61
N PRO A 97 -6.85 -2.46 10.74
CA PRO A 97 -5.44 -2.79 10.63
C PRO A 97 -4.80 -2.50 11.98
N GLU A 98 -4.12 -3.49 12.56
CA GLU A 98 -3.30 -3.25 13.74
C GLU A 98 -2.28 -2.19 13.38
N LYS A 99 -2.11 -1.19 14.25
CA LYS A 99 -1.25 -0.02 13.99
C LYS A 99 0.17 -0.43 13.53
N HIS A 100 0.66 -1.56 14.03
CA HIS A 100 1.95 -2.14 13.68
C HIS A 100 2.04 -2.58 12.20
N GLU A 101 0.98 -3.08 11.57
CA GLU A 101 1.03 -3.56 10.18
C GLU A 101 1.18 -2.42 9.17
N LEU A 102 0.51 -1.29 9.41
CA LEU A 102 0.66 -0.08 8.62
C LEU A 102 2.07 0.52 8.81
N GLU A 103 2.56 0.53 10.05
CA GLU A 103 3.93 0.97 10.35
C GLU A 103 4.97 0.06 9.69
N GLU A 104 4.78 -1.26 9.64
CA GLU A 104 5.70 -2.21 9.00
C GLU A 104 5.74 -2.07 7.48
N LEU A 105 4.61 -1.81 6.83
CA LEU A 105 4.55 -1.57 5.38
C LEU A 105 5.15 -0.22 4.97
N LEU A 106 5.02 0.78 5.83
CA LEU A 106 5.60 2.11 5.63
C LEU A 106 7.06 2.19 6.12
N ALA A 107 7.47 1.26 6.98
CA ALA A 107 8.84 1.12 7.41
C ALA A 107 9.68 0.62 6.23
N ILE A 108 10.65 1.45 5.83
CA ILE A 108 11.80 1.01 5.05
C ILE A 108 12.33 -0.24 5.78
N PRO A 109 12.61 -1.37 5.10
CA PRO A 109 13.25 -2.50 5.76
C PRO A 109 14.47 -1.94 6.45
N THR A 110 14.45 -1.92 7.79
CA THR A 110 15.60 -1.52 8.57
C THR A 110 16.65 -2.52 8.14
N LEU A 111 17.58 -2.07 7.30
CA LEU A 111 18.72 -2.86 6.89
C LEU A 111 19.35 -3.30 8.19
N THR A 112 19.06 -4.54 8.59
CA THR A 112 19.59 -5.11 9.81
C THR A 112 21.10 -4.97 9.72
N LYS A 113 21.80 -4.78 10.84
CA LYS A 113 23.27 -4.60 10.84
C LYS A 113 23.99 -5.67 9.99
N ARG A 114 23.41 -6.86 9.83
CA ARG A 114 23.82 -7.93 8.89
C ARG A 114 23.76 -7.55 7.40
N ALA A 115 22.71 -6.88 6.93
CA ALA A 115 22.59 -6.41 5.55
C ALA A 115 23.63 -5.32 5.21
N PHE A 116 23.90 -4.41 6.15
CA PHE A 116 25.01 -3.44 6.01
C PHE A 116 26.40 -4.10 6.05
N ALA A 117 26.58 -5.16 6.86
CA ALA A 117 27.85 -5.90 6.92
C ALA A 117 28.19 -6.58 5.58
N LYS A 118 27.21 -7.19 4.91
CA LYS A 118 27.41 -7.75 3.56
C LYS A 118 27.75 -6.70 2.51
N TRP A 119 27.20 -5.48 2.62
CA TRP A 119 27.49 -4.39 1.69
C TRP A 119 28.89 -3.79 1.87
N LYS A 120 29.43 -3.77 3.11
CA LYS A 120 30.83 -3.38 3.37
C LYS A 120 31.83 -4.39 2.79
N ILE A 121 31.53 -5.69 2.83
CA ILE A 121 32.41 -6.74 2.29
C ILE A 121 32.59 -6.61 0.77
N TRP A 122 31.52 -6.23 0.05
CA TRP A 122 31.59 -6.05 -1.40
C TRP A 122 32.46 -4.86 -1.86
N LYS A 123 32.73 -3.87 -0.99
CA LYS A 123 33.65 -2.76 -1.30
C LYS A 123 35.13 -3.11 -1.12
N CYS A 124 35.47 -4.15 -0.37
CA CYS A 124 36.86 -4.58 -0.18
C CYS A 124 37.39 -5.54 -1.26
N ILE A 125 36.53 -6.07 -2.14
CA ILE A 125 36.93 -7.10 -3.13
C ILE A 125 37.22 -6.48 -4.53
N ARG A 126 37.07 -5.16 -4.69
CA ARG A 126 37.34 -4.42 -5.94
C ARG A 126 38.39 -3.31 -5.80
N GLN A 127 39.39 -3.49 -4.92
CA GLN A 127 40.65 -2.76 -5.03
C GLN A 127 41.71 -3.69 -5.59
#